data_AF-A0A259RXC1-F1
#
_entry.id   AF-A0A259RXC1-F1
#
_cell.length_a   1.000
_cell.length_b   1.000
_cell.length_c   1.000
_cell.angle_alpha   90.00
_cell.angle_beta   90.00
_cell.angle_gamma   90.00
#
_symmetry.space_group_name_H-M   'P 1'
#
loop_
_entity.id
_entity.type
_entity.pdbx_description
1 polymer ?
#
loop_
_entity_poly.entity_id
_entity_poly.type
_entity_poly.pdbx_seq_one_letter_code
_entity_poly.pdbx_strand_id
1 'polypeptide(L)'
;MSQNMVEGNAKQNAAFYCNLNRFVARQFHVALRCLLLCLVIGPLWLMPVTEAVSAIKPASVEQGEPAPTGLTSRITEVTVLPQGAWVTRRIDVPAEKLAGPLAGSKKEQVGTSITVLDLPGNIDQESVQISSADLFQSGPLQWQKQAVETSPDYVAIEAIIHALRGQQADARDALEAARVRLSIFQAQMSAPATVTGKTGHQAGAFLTQPAARQSFDKLLADLISAERKARNDLDQADVALAKQQAKLAELRKRPEKMMLILPLERKKSAGGMMDSGFLSVYLRYRVSDAGWQPVYRADLITTPPTSAQTRIMPEKPALNATTANAPANTIGDENARLDWSFSASVHQNSGEDWTHVPITLSLIDAQ
;
A
#
# COMPACT_ATOMS: atom_id res chain seq x y z
N MET A 1 -9.43 49.78 -27.09
CA MET A 1 -10.20 48.69 -27.74
C MET A 1 -10.19 47.46 -26.83
N SER A 2 -11.18 47.28 -25.96
CA SER A 2 -11.42 46.04 -25.22
C SER A 2 -12.79 46.12 -24.53
N GLN A 3 -13.76 45.31 -24.98
CA GLN A 3 -15.06 45.10 -24.29
C GLN A 3 -15.91 43.99 -24.93
N ASN A 4 -15.78 43.72 -26.22
CA ASN A 4 -16.71 42.88 -27.00
C ASN A 4 -16.47 41.35 -26.92
N MET A 5 -15.86 40.83 -25.84
CA MET A 5 -15.53 39.39 -25.72
C MET A 5 -16.14 38.65 -24.53
N VAL A 6 -16.99 39.30 -23.73
CA VAL A 6 -17.55 38.71 -22.49
C VAL A 6 -18.99 38.17 -22.68
N GLU A 7 -19.79 38.76 -23.58
CA GLU A 7 -21.23 38.42 -23.70
C GLU A 7 -21.52 37.04 -24.33
N GLY A 8 -20.53 36.39 -24.96
CA GLY A 8 -20.72 35.10 -25.64
C GLY A 8 -21.11 33.95 -24.69
N ASN A 9 -20.41 33.83 -23.56
CA ASN A 9 -20.57 32.67 -22.67
C ASN A 9 -21.86 32.69 -21.83
N ALA A 10 -22.45 33.87 -21.59
CA ALA A 10 -23.67 33.98 -20.79
C ALA A 10 -24.88 33.26 -21.45
N LYS A 11 -24.98 33.30 -22.78
CA LYS A 11 -26.13 32.74 -23.52
C LYS A 11 -26.10 31.20 -23.63
N GLN A 12 -24.93 30.57 -23.63
CA GLN A 12 -24.85 29.10 -23.70
C GLN A 12 -25.28 28.43 -22.38
N ASN A 13 -24.89 28.98 -21.23
CA ASN A 13 -25.25 28.41 -19.92
C ASN A 13 -26.77 28.44 -19.66
N ALA A 14 -27.46 29.51 -20.08
CA ALA A 14 -28.92 29.60 -19.96
C ALA A 14 -29.67 28.52 -20.76
N ALA A 15 -29.16 28.10 -21.92
CA ALA A 15 -29.76 27.04 -22.73
C ALA A 15 -29.62 25.65 -22.09
N PHE A 16 -28.55 25.42 -21.31
CA PHE A 16 -28.28 24.13 -20.68
C PHE A 16 -29.27 23.82 -19.54
N TYR A 17 -29.49 24.79 -18.63
CA TYR A 17 -30.41 24.63 -17.50
C TYR A 17 -31.87 24.37 -17.93
N CYS A 18 -32.33 25.00 -19.01
CA CYS A 18 -33.69 24.80 -19.54
C CYS A 18 -33.94 23.39 -20.09
N ASN A 19 -32.92 22.69 -20.59
CA ASN A 19 -33.06 21.32 -21.08
C ASN A 19 -32.97 20.28 -19.96
N LEU A 20 -32.11 20.49 -18.96
CA LEU A 20 -31.98 19.55 -17.83
C LEU A 20 -33.31 19.36 -17.09
N ASN A 21 -34.02 20.46 -16.81
CA ASN A 21 -35.30 20.44 -16.10
C ASN A 21 -36.41 19.66 -16.86
N ARG A 22 -36.40 19.70 -18.20
CA ARG A 22 -37.33 18.92 -19.04
C ARG A 22 -37.02 17.42 -19.05
N PHE A 23 -35.76 17.03 -18.83
CA PHE A 23 -35.36 15.62 -18.79
C PHE A 23 -35.76 14.97 -17.45
N VAL A 24 -35.47 15.65 -16.33
CA VAL A 24 -35.85 15.20 -14.97
C VAL A 24 -37.36 15.04 -14.84
N ALA A 25 -38.15 16.02 -15.29
CA ALA A 25 -39.61 15.95 -15.27
C ALA A 25 -40.18 14.75 -16.04
N ARG A 26 -39.55 14.35 -17.16
CA ARG A 26 -39.97 13.18 -17.95
C ARG A 26 -39.66 11.85 -17.27
N GLN A 27 -38.49 11.70 -16.65
CA GLN A 27 -38.19 10.46 -15.90
C GLN A 27 -39.10 10.26 -14.69
N PHE A 28 -39.40 11.33 -13.93
CA PHE A 28 -40.34 11.25 -12.80
C PHE A 28 -41.73 10.75 -13.21
N HIS A 29 -42.25 11.16 -14.37
CA HIS A 29 -43.55 10.68 -14.88
C HIS A 29 -43.54 9.19 -15.31
N VAL A 30 -42.40 8.65 -15.73
CA VAL A 30 -42.28 7.21 -16.03
C VAL A 30 -42.18 6.41 -14.73
N ALA A 31 -41.30 6.81 -13.81
CA ALA A 31 -41.13 6.16 -12.51
C ALA A 31 -42.42 6.13 -11.69
N LEU A 32 -43.16 7.25 -11.61
CA LEU A 32 -44.41 7.34 -10.88
C LEU A 32 -45.52 6.45 -11.50
N ARG A 33 -45.54 6.28 -12.83
CA ARG A 33 -46.48 5.38 -13.50
C ARG A 33 -46.17 3.91 -13.25
N CYS A 34 -44.89 3.53 -13.22
CA CYS A 34 -44.49 2.17 -12.81
C CYS A 34 -44.87 1.89 -11.34
N LEU A 35 -44.58 2.82 -10.44
CA LEU A 35 -44.85 2.65 -9.01
C LEU A 35 -46.35 2.56 -8.70
N LEU A 36 -47.20 3.32 -9.41
CA LEU A 36 -48.66 3.17 -9.35
C LEU A 36 -49.16 1.84 -9.93
N LEU A 37 -48.52 1.30 -10.97
CA LEU A 37 -48.90 0.00 -11.53
C LEU A 37 -48.65 -1.15 -10.53
N CYS A 38 -47.54 -1.08 -9.79
CA CYS A 38 -47.18 -2.06 -8.76
C CYS A 38 -48.12 -2.08 -7.55
N LEU A 39 -48.91 -1.01 -7.32
CA LEU A 39 -49.85 -0.90 -6.20
C LEU A 39 -51.24 -1.48 -6.48
N VAL A 40 -51.56 -1.83 -7.73
CA VAL A 40 -52.89 -2.33 -8.14
C VAL A 40 -52.95 -3.87 -8.12
N ILE A 41 -51.80 -4.55 -8.14
CA ILE A 41 -51.74 -6.02 -8.07
C ILE A 41 -51.58 -6.45 -6.60
N GLY A 42 -52.63 -7.09 -6.06
CA GLY A 42 -52.67 -7.52 -4.66
C GLY A 42 -51.64 -8.60 -4.28
N PRO A 43 -51.34 -8.76 -2.98
CA PRO A 43 -50.18 -9.51 -2.52
C PRO A 43 -50.38 -11.03 -2.62
N LEU A 44 -49.52 -11.66 -3.41
CA LEU A 44 -49.18 -13.08 -3.28
C LEU A 44 -47.71 -13.28 -3.68
N TRP A 45 -47.15 -14.44 -3.31
CA TRP A 45 -45.75 -14.85 -3.46
C TRP A 45 -44.76 -14.27 -2.44
N LEU A 46 -44.35 -15.15 -1.52
CA LEU A 46 -43.02 -15.09 -0.94
C LEU A 46 -41.99 -15.21 -2.08
N MET A 47 -40.91 -14.43 -2.01
CA MET A 47 -39.70 -14.67 -2.76
C MET A 47 -38.57 -15.02 -1.78
N PRO A 48 -37.77 -16.08 -2.05
CA PRO A 48 -36.62 -16.39 -1.22
C PRO A 48 -35.53 -15.33 -1.40
N VAL A 49 -34.71 -15.14 -0.36
CA VAL A 49 -33.49 -14.32 -0.47
C VAL A 49 -32.50 -15.07 -1.35
N THR A 50 -32.24 -14.56 -2.55
CA THR A 50 -31.17 -15.03 -3.43
C THR A 50 -29.91 -14.20 -3.21
N GLU A 51 -28.78 -14.88 -2.97
CA GLU A 51 -27.48 -14.22 -2.83
C GLU A 51 -26.99 -13.73 -4.20
N ALA A 52 -27.15 -12.44 -4.45
CA ALA A 52 -26.60 -11.78 -5.63
C ALA A 52 -25.08 -11.58 -5.48
N VAL A 53 -24.30 -12.60 -5.85
CA VAL A 53 -22.84 -12.49 -5.99
C VAL A 53 -22.52 -11.53 -7.14
N SER A 54 -22.40 -10.24 -6.80
CA SER A 54 -22.18 -9.18 -7.78
C SER A 54 -20.72 -9.17 -8.24
N ALA A 55 -20.44 -9.85 -9.34
CA ALA A 55 -19.15 -9.84 -10.03
C ALA A 55 -18.93 -8.49 -10.74
N ILE A 56 -18.63 -7.44 -9.96
CA ILE A 56 -18.40 -6.08 -10.48
C ILE A 56 -17.08 -6.05 -11.25
N LYS A 57 -17.18 -6.14 -12.58
CA LYS A 57 -16.10 -5.81 -13.51
C LYS A 57 -15.85 -4.29 -13.43
N PRO A 58 -14.65 -3.81 -13.04
CA PRO A 58 -14.38 -2.38 -12.95
C PRO A 58 -14.47 -1.73 -14.34
N ALA A 59 -15.14 -0.58 -14.42
CA ALA A 59 -15.19 0.22 -15.63
C ALA A 59 -13.85 0.95 -15.82
N SER A 60 -13.40 1.05 -17.07
CA SER A 60 -12.19 1.79 -17.41
C SER A 60 -12.45 3.29 -17.26
N VAL A 61 -11.81 3.93 -16.29
CA VAL A 61 -11.76 5.39 -16.19
C VAL A 61 -10.67 5.87 -17.14
N GLU A 62 -10.95 6.88 -17.97
CA GLU A 62 -9.93 7.50 -18.82
C GLU A 62 -8.92 8.23 -17.94
N GLN A 63 -7.68 7.78 -17.99
CA GLN A 63 -6.61 8.26 -17.13
C GLN A 63 -5.95 9.49 -17.76
N GLY A 64 -6.09 10.64 -17.09
CA GLY A 64 -5.29 11.82 -17.42
C GLY A 64 -3.80 11.55 -17.27
N GLU A 65 -2.99 12.32 -18.01
CA GLU A 65 -1.52 12.38 -18.08
C GLU A 65 -0.76 11.32 -17.23
N PRO A 66 -0.06 10.35 -17.86
CA PRO A 66 0.40 9.16 -17.17
C PRO A 66 1.41 9.50 -16.06
N ALA A 67 0.97 9.28 -14.81
CA ALA A 67 1.84 9.33 -13.64
C ALA A 67 3.10 8.49 -13.89
N PRO A 68 4.31 8.99 -13.56
CA PRO A 68 5.57 8.38 -13.96
C PRO A 68 5.62 6.94 -13.44
N THR A 69 5.49 5.98 -14.38
CA THR A 69 5.39 4.56 -14.06
C THR A 69 6.78 4.00 -13.76
N GLY A 70 7.33 4.48 -12.63
CA GLY A 70 8.66 4.18 -12.13
C GLY A 70 8.83 2.69 -11.97
N LEU A 71 10.01 2.20 -12.37
CA LEU A 71 10.29 0.78 -12.33
C LEU A 71 10.59 0.35 -10.89
N THR A 72 10.09 -0.82 -10.51
CA THR A 72 10.35 -1.44 -9.21
C THR A 72 11.82 -1.84 -9.12
N SER A 73 12.65 -0.95 -8.58
CA SER A 73 14.03 -1.27 -8.22
C SER A 73 14.07 -2.04 -6.90
N ARG A 74 14.96 -3.02 -6.79
CA ARG A 74 15.26 -3.76 -5.56
C ARG A 74 16.75 -3.69 -5.26
N ILE A 75 17.10 -3.50 -3.99
CA ILE A 75 18.51 -3.65 -3.57
C ILE A 75 18.86 -5.14 -3.62
N THR A 76 20.01 -5.48 -4.21
CA THR A 76 20.48 -6.87 -4.34
C THR A 76 21.73 -7.15 -3.52
N GLU A 77 22.51 -6.12 -3.19
CA GLU A 77 23.76 -6.23 -2.43
C GLU A 77 24.07 -4.88 -1.76
N VAL A 78 24.64 -4.92 -0.55
CA VAL A 78 25.23 -3.76 0.12
C VAL A 78 26.63 -4.13 0.60
N THR A 79 27.63 -3.31 0.26
CA THR A 79 28.97 -3.36 0.86
C THR A 79 29.19 -2.12 1.71
N VAL A 80 29.19 -2.29 3.04
CA VAL A 80 29.39 -1.18 3.99
C VAL A 80 30.88 -0.95 4.23
N LEU A 81 31.29 0.31 4.23
CA LEU A 81 32.64 0.80 4.51
C LEU A 81 32.67 1.55 5.86
N PRO A 82 33.84 1.97 6.37
CA PRO A 82 33.89 2.84 7.56
C PRO A 82 33.36 4.27 7.30
N GLN A 83 33.26 4.68 6.03
CA GLN A 83 32.87 6.03 5.59
C GLN A 83 31.99 5.95 4.32
N GLY A 84 30.84 5.29 4.45
CA GLY A 84 29.86 5.11 3.37
C GLY A 84 29.40 3.67 3.22
N ALA A 85 28.51 3.43 2.26
CA ALA A 85 28.22 2.11 1.73
C ALA A 85 28.05 2.15 0.21
N TRP A 86 28.53 1.11 -0.47
CA TRP A 86 28.15 0.81 -1.84
C TRP A 86 26.85 0.02 -1.84
N VAL A 87 25.83 0.55 -2.50
CA VAL A 87 24.52 -0.10 -2.65
C VAL A 87 24.32 -0.45 -4.12
N THR A 88 24.01 -1.72 -4.40
CA THR A 88 23.69 -2.20 -5.75
C THR A 88 22.19 -2.47 -5.83
N ARG A 89 21.48 -1.74 -6.70
CA ARG A 89 20.08 -1.99 -7.05
C ARG A 89 19.96 -2.66 -8.41
N ARG A 90 19.10 -3.67 -8.51
CA ARG A 90 18.59 -4.21 -9.77
C ARG A 90 17.27 -3.53 -10.13
N ILE A 91 17.19 -3.05 -11.36
CA ILE A 91 16.00 -2.48 -12.00
C ILE A 91 15.62 -3.40 -13.14
N ASP A 92 14.39 -3.92 -13.13
CA ASP A 92 13.89 -4.82 -14.18
C ASP A 92 13.03 -4.02 -15.18
N VAL A 93 13.55 -3.83 -16.40
CA VAL A 93 12.97 -2.94 -17.43
C VAL A 93 12.13 -3.73 -18.43
N PRO A 94 10.84 -3.45 -18.64
CA PRO A 94 10.05 -4.09 -19.69
C PRO A 94 10.65 -3.80 -21.07
N ALA A 95 10.95 -4.83 -21.86
CA ALA A 95 11.54 -4.67 -23.19
C ALA A 95 10.69 -3.78 -24.12
N GLU A 96 9.37 -3.78 -23.94
CA GLU A 96 8.39 -2.93 -24.64
C GLU A 96 8.69 -1.43 -24.50
N LYS A 97 9.14 -0.95 -23.33
CA LYS A 97 9.48 0.48 -23.13
C LYS A 97 10.72 0.90 -23.95
N LEU A 98 11.56 -0.06 -24.32
CA LEU A 98 12.80 0.14 -25.09
C LEU A 98 12.63 -0.19 -26.58
N ALA A 99 11.43 -0.60 -27.00
CA ALA A 99 11.08 -0.82 -28.40
C ALA A 99 10.82 0.52 -29.12
N GLY A 100 11.89 1.22 -29.48
CA GLY A 100 11.81 2.36 -30.39
C GLY A 100 11.10 1.99 -31.71
N PRO A 101 10.50 2.97 -32.42
CA PRO A 101 9.68 2.70 -33.59
C PRO A 101 10.45 1.90 -34.65
N LEU A 102 9.83 0.81 -35.14
CA LEU A 102 10.47 -0.14 -36.06
C LEU A 102 11.06 0.56 -37.29
N ALA A 103 12.18 0.01 -37.77
CA ALA A 103 13.05 0.63 -38.77
C ALA A 103 12.29 1.07 -40.04
N GLY A 104 12.06 2.38 -40.15
CA GLY A 104 11.38 3.00 -41.29
C GLY A 104 11.17 4.51 -41.13
N SER A 105 10.80 4.96 -39.93
CA SER A 105 10.67 6.39 -39.64
C SER A 105 12.04 7.04 -39.39
N LYS A 106 12.48 7.92 -40.29
CA LYS A 106 13.62 8.85 -40.08
C LYS A 106 13.24 9.99 -39.11
N LYS A 107 12.81 9.64 -37.90
CA LYS A 107 12.77 10.57 -36.76
C LYS A 107 13.90 10.24 -35.81
N GLU A 108 14.48 11.31 -35.28
CA GLU A 108 15.64 11.32 -34.40
C GLU A 108 15.46 10.35 -33.23
N GLN A 109 16.46 9.48 -32.99
CA GLN A 109 16.40 8.46 -31.94
C GLN A 109 16.66 9.12 -30.58
N VAL A 110 15.62 9.74 -30.03
CA VAL A 110 15.60 10.11 -28.61
C VAL A 110 15.48 8.81 -27.81
N GLY A 111 16.59 8.34 -27.25
CA GLY A 111 16.65 7.12 -26.44
C GLY A 111 15.67 7.17 -25.27
N THR A 112 15.03 6.03 -24.94
CA THR A 112 14.01 5.98 -23.88
C THR A 112 14.61 6.38 -22.54
N SER A 113 14.06 7.44 -21.94
CA SER A 113 14.34 7.80 -20.56
C SER A 113 13.58 6.89 -19.59
N ILE A 114 14.30 6.33 -18.63
CA ILE A 114 13.76 5.46 -17.58
C ILE A 114 13.93 6.13 -16.23
N THR A 115 12.81 6.32 -15.53
CA THR A 115 12.77 6.93 -14.21
C THR A 115 12.94 5.88 -13.11
N VAL A 116 14.01 6.00 -12.33
CA VAL A 116 14.22 5.27 -11.08
C VAL A 116 13.81 6.17 -9.92
N LEU A 117 12.95 5.63 -9.06
CA LEU A 117 12.37 6.30 -7.91
C LEU A 117 12.99 5.78 -6.61
N ASP A 118 12.69 6.50 -5.53
CA ASP A 118 12.93 6.07 -4.15
C ASP A 118 14.42 5.86 -3.84
N LEU A 119 15.27 6.76 -4.34
CA LEU A 119 16.72 6.78 -4.07
C LEU A 119 17.02 7.68 -2.84
N PRO A 120 18.04 7.37 -2.00
CA PRO A 120 18.43 8.23 -0.89
C PRO A 120 18.79 9.66 -1.28
N GLY A 121 18.49 10.61 -0.38
CA GLY A 121 18.81 12.04 -0.53
C GLY A 121 20.30 12.38 -0.53
N ASN A 122 21.15 11.48 -0.01
CA ASN A 122 22.57 11.69 0.27
C ASN A 122 23.50 10.84 -0.62
N ILE A 123 23.01 10.38 -1.78
CA ILE A 123 23.83 9.70 -2.79
C ILE A 123 24.93 10.63 -3.28
N ASP A 124 26.14 10.10 -3.34
CA ASP A 124 27.23 10.67 -4.14
C ASP A 124 26.89 10.48 -5.63
N GLN A 125 26.46 11.55 -6.29
CA GLN A 125 25.99 11.52 -7.68
C GLN A 125 27.09 11.20 -8.70
N GLU A 126 28.36 11.38 -8.34
CA GLU A 126 29.52 11.09 -9.19
C GLU A 126 29.93 9.62 -9.09
N SER A 127 29.63 8.96 -7.96
CA SER A 127 29.90 7.53 -7.73
C SER A 127 29.07 6.55 -8.58
N VAL A 128 28.09 7.04 -9.34
CA VAL A 128 27.02 6.18 -9.88
C VAL A 128 27.45 5.39 -11.12
N GLN A 129 27.60 4.08 -10.93
CA GLN A 129 27.96 3.10 -11.96
C GLN A 129 26.68 2.40 -12.48
N ILE A 130 26.50 2.38 -13.80
CA ILE A 130 25.39 1.67 -14.47
C ILE A 130 25.96 0.51 -15.29
N SER A 131 25.43 -0.69 -15.10
CA SER A 131 25.81 -1.88 -15.87
C SER A 131 24.60 -2.70 -16.33
N SER A 132 24.68 -3.24 -17.55
CA SER A 132 23.68 -4.13 -18.13
C SER A 132 24.29 -4.95 -19.26
N ALA A 133 23.82 -6.18 -19.46
CA ALA A 133 24.24 -7.04 -20.57
C ALA A 133 23.81 -6.44 -21.92
N ASP A 134 22.53 -6.09 -22.05
CA ASP A 134 21.91 -5.70 -23.33
C ASP A 134 21.75 -4.19 -23.52
N LEU A 135 21.86 -3.40 -22.45
CA LEU A 135 21.60 -1.96 -22.46
C LEU A 135 22.86 -1.12 -22.25
N PHE A 136 22.88 0.07 -22.82
CA PHE A 136 23.90 1.10 -22.61
C PHE A 136 23.25 2.46 -22.37
N GLN A 137 23.96 3.34 -21.67
CA GLN A 137 23.54 4.72 -21.42
C GLN A 137 23.81 5.57 -22.67
N SER A 138 22.78 6.27 -23.18
CA SER A 138 22.90 7.05 -24.42
C SER A 138 22.94 8.58 -24.23
N GLY A 139 22.82 9.06 -22.99
CA GLY A 139 22.88 10.49 -22.66
C GLY A 139 23.28 10.76 -21.21
N PRO A 140 23.34 12.04 -20.78
CA PRO A 140 23.65 12.39 -19.40
C PRO A 140 22.54 11.94 -18.44
N LEU A 141 22.94 11.55 -17.23
CA LEU A 141 22.02 11.28 -16.12
C LEU A 141 21.39 12.59 -15.64
N GLN A 142 20.12 12.56 -15.26
CA GLN A 142 19.44 13.72 -14.66
C GLN A 142 18.93 13.37 -13.28
N TRP A 143 19.36 14.15 -12.28
CA TRP A 143 18.95 14.04 -10.88
C TRP A 143 17.87 15.08 -10.57
N GLN A 144 16.81 14.65 -9.90
CA GLN A 144 15.71 15.52 -9.46
C GLN A 144 15.29 15.13 -8.03
N LYS A 145 14.78 16.09 -7.26
CA LYS A 145 14.12 15.79 -5.99
C LYS A 145 12.81 15.05 -6.25
N GLN A 146 12.56 13.95 -5.53
CA GLN A 146 11.30 13.24 -5.61
C GLN A 146 10.29 13.87 -4.65
N ALA A 147 9.12 14.26 -5.17
CA ALA A 147 8.00 14.63 -4.31
C ALA A 147 7.51 13.40 -3.53
N VAL A 148 7.20 13.55 -2.24
CA VAL A 148 6.71 12.43 -1.41
C VAL A 148 5.47 11.76 -2.03
N GLU A 149 4.64 12.54 -2.73
CA GLU A 149 3.42 12.11 -3.41
C GLU A 149 3.68 11.16 -4.60
N THR A 150 4.89 11.15 -5.17
CA THR A 150 5.30 10.20 -6.22
C THR A 150 6.13 9.02 -5.69
N SER A 151 6.21 8.82 -4.36
CA SER A 151 6.79 7.60 -3.78
C SER A 151 5.83 6.41 -3.94
N PRO A 152 6.33 5.20 -4.29
CA PRO A 152 5.48 4.02 -4.42
C PRO A 152 4.73 3.68 -3.12
N ASP A 153 5.34 3.90 -1.95
CA ASP A 153 4.70 3.73 -0.64
C ASP A 153 3.50 4.66 -0.47
N TYR A 154 3.63 5.91 -0.91
CA TYR A 154 2.59 6.93 -0.81
C TYR A 154 1.38 6.55 -1.68
N VAL A 155 1.63 6.23 -2.96
CA VAL A 155 0.59 5.81 -3.92
C VAL A 155 -0.12 4.54 -3.44
N ALA A 156 0.62 3.56 -2.90
CA ALA A 156 0.04 2.33 -2.35
C ALA A 156 -0.87 2.60 -1.15
N ILE A 157 -0.48 3.51 -0.24
CA ILE A 157 -1.31 3.87 0.92
C ILE A 157 -2.53 4.70 0.51
N GLU A 158 -2.42 5.59 -0.48
CA GLU A 158 -3.59 6.31 -1.02
C GLU A 158 -4.60 5.39 -1.70
N ALA A 159 -4.15 4.38 -2.46
CA ALA A 159 -5.02 3.36 -3.03
C ALA A 159 -5.78 2.57 -1.92
N ILE A 160 -5.12 2.25 -0.81
CA ILE A 160 -5.76 1.62 0.35
C ILE A 160 -6.77 2.58 1.02
N ILE A 161 -6.43 3.86 1.17
CA ILE A 161 -7.36 4.88 1.71
C ILE A 161 -8.59 5.05 0.80
N HIS A 162 -8.42 4.98 -0.53
CA HIS A 162 -9.54 5.02 -1.46
C HIS A 162 -10.46 3.80 -1.30
N ALA A 163 -9.89 2.59 -1.21
CA ALA A 163 -10.66 1.37 -0.96
C ALA A 163 -11.41 1.40 0.40
N LEU A 164 -10.75 1.87 1.46
CA LEU A 164 -11.35 2.04 2.78
C LEU A 164 -12.47 3.10 2.80
N ARG A 165 -12.36 4.18 2.00
CA ARG A 165 -13.45 5.15 1.82
C ARG A 165 -14.68 4.54 1.14
N GLY A 166 -14.47 3.60 0.21
CA GLY A 166 -15.56 2.79 -0.35
C GLY A 166 -16.28 1.99 0.74
N GLN A 167 -15.53 1.20 1.51
CA GLN A 167 -16.08 0.42 2.64
C GLN A 167 -16.79 1.29 3.69
N GLN A 168 -16.26 2.49 3.95
CA GLN A 168 -16.87 3.48 4.84
C GLN A 168 -18.21 4.01 4.31
N ALA A 169 -18.37 4.13 2.99
CA ALA A 169 -19.64 4.48 2.36
C ALA A 169 -20.62 3.30 2.39
N ASP A 170 -20.20 2.11 1.96
CA ASP A 170 -21.01 0.89 1.99
C ASP A 170 -21.58 0.60 3.40
N ALA A 171 -20.77 0.81 4.44
CA ALA A 171 -21.18 0.64 5.84
C ALA A 171 -22.17 1.73 6.31
N ARG A 172 -22.07 2.96 5.81
CA ARG A 172 -23.06 4.03 6.08
C ARG A 172 -24.40 3.73 5.40
N ASP A 173 -24.38 3.36 4.13
CA ASP A 173 -25.59 3.01 3.37
C ASP A 173 -26.29 1.79 4.00
N ALA A 174 -25.54 0.79 4.46
CA ALA A 174 -26.07 -0.35 5.20
C ALA A 174 -26.67 0.06 6.57
N LEU A 175 -26.05 0.99 7.28
CA LEU A 175 -26.52 1.50 8.57
C LEU A 175 -27.80 2.33 8.42
N GLU A 176 -27.89 3.18 7.40
CA GLU A 176 -29.09 3.94 7.07
C GLU A 176 -30.22 3.01 6.60
N ALA A 177 -29.93 2.03 5.74
CA ALA A 177 -30.91 1.03 5.32
C ALA A 177 -31.44 0.19 6.51
N ALA A 178 -30.60 -0.17 7.47
CA ALA A 178 -31.02 -0.87 8.70
C ALA A 178 -31.94 0.02 9.55
N ARG A 179 -31.58 1.30 9.75
CA ARG A 179 -32.38 2.28 10.50
C ARG A 179 -33.73 2.59 9.86
N VAL A 180 -33.78 2.73 8.54
CA VAL A 180 -35.02 2.95 7.77
C VAL A 180 -35.93 1.73 7.86
N ARG A 181 -35.38 0.51 7.78
CA ARG A 181 -36.18 -0.73 8.00
C ARG A 181 -36.71 -0.81 9.43
N LEU A 182 -35.89 -0.46 10.43
CA LEU A 182 -36.29 -0.45 11.83
C LEU A 182 -37.36 0.61 12.13
N SER A 183 -37.27 1.81 11.55
CA SER A 183 -38.28 2.86 11.73
C SER A 183 -39.59 2.56 11.01
N ILE A 184 -39.56 1.94 9.82
CA ILE A 184 -40.75 1.42 9.14
C ILE A 184 -41.43 0.34 9.98
N PHE A 185 -40.65 -0.60 10.53
CA PHE A 185 -41.14 -1.66 11.41
C PHE A 185 -41.78 -1.12 12.70
N GLN A 186 -41.14 -0.13 13.35
CA GLN A 186 -41.69 0.57 14.50
C GLN A 186 -42.97 1.36 14.14
N ALA A 187 -43.00 2.04 12.99
CA ALA A 187 -44.17 2.77 12.51
C ALA A 187 -45.37 1.84 12.28
N GLN A 188 -45.16 0.70 11.61
CA GLN A 188 -46.17 -0.35 11.42
C GLN A 188 -46.71 -0.90 12.74
N MET A 189 -45.87 -1.01 13.77
CA MET A 189 -46.26 -1.46 15.11
C MET A 189 -46.96 -0.39 15.95
N SER A 190 -46.68 0.89 15.69
CA SER A 190 -47.36 2.03 16.31
C SER A 190 -48.71 2.38 15.67
N ALA A 191 -49.04 1.77 14.53
CA ALA A 191 -50.28 2.04 13.79
C ALA A 191 -51.50 1.66 14.64
N PRO A 192 -52.45 2.57 14.89
CA PRO A 192 -53.56 2.32 15.80
C PRO A 192 -54.47 1.20 15.30
N ALA A 193 -54.95 0.36 16.23
CA ALA A 193 -55.77 -0.83 15.97
C ALA A 193 -57.17 -0.56 15.36
N THR A 194 -57.46 0.70 15.00
CA THR A 194 -58.74 1.18 14.47
C THR A 194 -59.00 0.81 13.00
N VAL A 195 -58.00 0.27 12.29
CA VAL A 195 -58.20 -0.33 10.96
C VAL A 195 -58.81 -1.73 11.09
N THR A 196 -60.06 -1.78 11.56
CA THR A 196 -60.89 -2.98 11.45
C THR A 196 -61.22 -3.22 9.98
N GLY A 197 -60.54 -4.19 9.35
CA GLY A 197 -60.98 -4.71 8.06
C GLY A 197 -62.42 -5.24 8.15
N LYS A 198 -63.13 -5.34 7.01
CA LYS A 198 -64.54 -5.82 6.96
C LYS A 198 -64.74 -7.25 7.50
N THR A 199 -63.66 -7.96 7.82
CA THR A 199 -63.61 -9.29 8.46
C THR A 199 -63.40 -9.25 9.99
N GLY A 200 -63.44 -8.07 10.63
CA GLY A 200 -63.48 -7.91 12.09
C GLY A 200 -62.18 -8.21 12.86
N HIS A 201 -61.08 -8.52 12.17
CA HIS A 201 -59.79 -8.77 12.81
C HIS A 201 -59.10 -7.43 13.12
N GLN A 202 -58.75 -7.19 14.39
CA GLN A 202 -58.00 -6.00 14.80
C GLN A 202 -56.55 -6.03 14.29
N ALA A 203 -56.03 -4.88 13.86
CA ALA A 203 -54.58 -4.74 13.68
C ALA A 203 -53.89 -4.92 15.05
N GLY A 204 -52.84 -5.76 15.09
CA GLY A 204 -52.23 -6.26 16.32
C GLY A 204 -52.66 -7.68 16.74
N ALA A 205 -53.73 -8.25 16.16
CA ALA A 205 -54.17 -9.62 16.45
C ALA A 205 -53.19 -10.73 16.01
N PHE A 206 -52.10 -10.39 15.30
CA PHE A 206 -50.99 -11.31 15.05
C PHE A 206 -50.10 -11.51 16.29
N LEU A 207 -50.07 -10.56 17.23
CA LEU A 207 -49.26 -10.65 18.46
C LEU A 207 -49.81 -11.65 19.49
N THR A 208 -51.08 -12.05 19.35
CA THR A 208 -51.71 -13.09 20.19
C THR A 208 -51.45 -14.50 19.66
N GLN A 209 -50.97 -14.65 18.41
CA GLN A 209 -50.58 -15.94 17.85
C GLN A 209 -49.09 -16.22 18.13
N PRO A 210 -48.73 -17.29 18.88
CA PRO A 210 -47.35 -17.52 19.30
C PRO A 210 -46.34 -17.61 18.15
N ALA A 211 -46.71 -18.25 17.04
CA ALA A 211 -45.83 -18.40 15.88
C ALA A 211 -45.57 -17.07 15.14
N ALA A 212 -46.59 -16.22 15.01
CA ALA A 212 -46.45 -14.89 14.38
C ALA A 212 -45.68 -13.91 15.29
N ARG A 213 -45.80 -14.07 16.62
CA ARG A 213 -44.92 -13.37 17.56
C ARG A 213 -43.46 -13.84 17.46
N GLN A 214 -43.19 -15.14 17.33
CA GLN A 214 -41.83 -15.65 17.16
C GLN A 214 -41.17 -15.16 15.87
N SER A 215 -41.89 -15.11 14.75
CA SER A 215 -41.34 -14.56 13.50
C SER A 215 -41.12 -13.04 13.57
N PHE A 216 -41.98 -12.31 14.27
CA PHE A 216 -41.82 -10.89 14.57
C PHE A 216 -40.60 -10.60 15.45
N ASP A 217 -40.47 -11.30 16.59
CA ASP A 217 -39.36 -11.15 17.54
C ASP A 217 -38.02 -11.50 16.85
N LYS A 218 -38.01 -12.50 15.96
CA LYS A 218 -36.86 -12.79 15.09
C LYS A 218 -36.53 -11.64 14.13
N LEU A 219 -37.52 -11.11 13.40
CA LEU A 219 -37.30 -10.02 12.44
C LEU A 219 -36.71 -8.77 13.13
N LEU A 220 -37.20 -8.44 14.33
CA LEU A 220 -36.62 -7.37 15.15
C LEU A 220 -35.17 -7.67 15.57
N ALA A 221 -34.88 -8.89 15.99
CA ALA A 221 -33.51 -9.31 16.34
C ALA A 221 -32.57 -9.25 15.12
N ASP A 222 -33.02 -9.71 13.95
CA ASP A 222 -32.29 -9.66 12.69
C ASP A 222 -31.97 -8.20 12.30
N LEU A 223 -32.94 -7.27 12.40
CA LEU A 223 -32.73 -5.84 12.14
C LEU A 223 -31.76 -5.17 13.13
N ILE A 224 -31.89 -5.45 14.43
CA ILE A 224 -30.97 -4.92 15.45
C ILE A 224 -29.55 -5.48 15.25
N SER A 225 -29.44 -6.74 14.80
CA SER A 225 -28.15 -7.34 14.46
C SER A 225 -27.52 -6.67 13.23
N ALA A 226 -28.32 -6.32 12.23
CA ALA A 226 -27.86 -5.62 11.03
C ALA A 226 -27.39 -4.19 11.34
N GLU A 227 -28.13 -3.41 12.16
CA GLU A 227 -27.67 -2.07 12.57
C GLU A 227 -26.35 -2.14 13.36
N ARG A 228 -26.25 -3.08 14.30
CA ARG A 228 -25.01 -3.31 15.07
C ARG A 228 -23.84 -3.73 14.16
N LYS A 229 -24.08 -4.61 13.18
CA LYS A 229 -23.05 -5.03 12.23
C LYS A 229 -22.57 -3.84 11.40
N ALA A 230 -23.48 -3.12 10.74
CA ALA A 230 -23.12 -1.97 9.90
C ALA A 230 -22.40 -0.86 10.70
N ARG A 231 -22.78 -0.65 11.96
CA ARG A 231 -22.05 0.23 12.87
C ARG A 231 -20.63 -0.27 13.18
N ASN A 232 -20.46 -1.55 13.53
CA ASN A 232 -19.14 -2.12 13.79
C ASN A 232 -18.24 -2.08 12.53
N ASP A 233 -18.81 -2.37 11.35
CA ASP A 233 -18.11 -2.29 10.06
C ASP A 233 -17.62 -0.85 9.80
N LEU A 234 -18.45 0.17 10.09
CA LEU A 234 -18.11 1.59 9.97
C LEU A 234 -17.03 2.02 10.99
N ASP A 235 -17.21 1.68 12.27
CA ASP A 235 -16.23 1.97 13.34
C ASP A 235 -14.86 1.34 13.01
N GLN A 236 -14.84 0.13 12.42
CA GLN A 236 -13.63 -0.53 11.94
C GLN A 236 -13.00 0.17 10.72
N ALA A 237 -13.81 0.63 9.76
CA ALA A 237 -13.33 1.39 8.60
C ALA A 237 -12.70 2.74 9.01
N ASP A 238 -13.31 3.45 9.98
CA ASP A 238 -12.80 4.72 10.50
C ASP A 238 -11.45 4.55 11.22
N VAL A 239 -11.31 3.51 12.06
CA VAL A 239 -10.02 3.16 12.70
C VAL A 239 -8.95 2.79 11.67
N ALA A 240 -9.32 2.04 10.62
CA ALA A 240 -8.40 1.71 9.52
C ALA A 240 -7.96 2.95 8.73
N LEU A 241 -8.89 3.85 8.40
CA LEU A 241 -8.61 5.12 7.72
C LEU A 241 -7.65 5.99 8.52
N ALA A 242 -7.92 6.19 9.82
CA ALA A 242 -7.04 6.95 10.71
C ALA A 242 -5.62 6.36 10.75
N LYS A 243 -5.48 5.03 10.81
CA LYS A 243 -4.19 4.34 10.82
C LYS A 243 -3.38 4.56 9.52
N GLN A 244 -4.03 4.56 8.36
CA GLN A 244 -3.32 4.80 7.09
C GLN A 244 -3.02 6.30 6.88
N GLN A 245 -3.91 7.20 7.31
CA GLN A 245 -3.65 8.65 7.29
C GLN A 245 -2.46 9.03 8.18
N ALA A 246 -2.33 8.40 9.36
CA ALA A 246 -1.16 8.57 10.23
C ALA A 246 0.14 8.16 9.53
N LYS A 247 0.14 7.06 8.75
CA LYS A 247 1.31 6.68 7.93
C LYS A 247 1.63 7.70 6.84
N LEU A 248 0.65 8.25 6.12
CA LEU A 248 0.92 9.33 5.14
C LEU A 248 1.54 10.56 5.83
N ALA A 249 1.07 10.91 7.03
CA ALA A 249 1.64 11.99 7.83
C ALA A 249 3.04 11.66 8.41
N GLU A 250 3.42 10.38 8.47
CA GLU A 250 4.78 9.92 8.78
C GLU A 250 5.68 9.98 7.55
N LEU A 251 5.24 9.47 6.39
CA LEU A 251 5.97 9.54 5.12
C LEU A 251 6.36 10.99 4.77
N ARG A 252 5.44 11.94 4.98
CA ARG A 252 5.68 13.39 4.78
C ARG A 252 6.69 14.02 5.76
N LYS A 253 7.20 13.28 6.75
CA LYS A 253 8.28 13.69 7.67
C LYS A 253 9.62 13.02 7.38
N ARG A 254 9.66 12.04 6.47
CA ARG A 254 10.91 11.36 6.08
C ARG A 254 11.79 12.32 5.27
N PRO A 255 13.13 12.13 5.26
CA PRO A 255 14.03 12.96 4.46
C PRO A 255 13.66 12.92 2.97
N GLU A 256 14.03 13.99 2.25
CA GLU A 256 13.82 14.08 0.80
C GLU A 256 14.50 12.89 0.09
N LYS A 257 13.75 12.21 -0.78
CA LYS A 257 14.28 11.19 -1.68
C LYS A 257 14.61 11.78 -3.05
N MET A 258 15.47 11.10 -3.79
CA MET A 258 15.89 11.48 -5.13
C MET A 258 15.25 10.60 -6.19
N MET A 259 15.11 11.19 -7.37
CA MET A 259 14.68 10.56 -8.61
C MET A 259 15.81 10.69 -9.63
N LEU A 260 16.11 9.58 -10.31
CA LEU A 260 17.13 9.51 -11.35
C LEU A 260 16.46 9.19 -12.69
N ILE A 261 16.78 9.97 -13.72
CA ILE A 261 16.34 9.72 -15.10
C ILE A 261 17.55 9.19 -15.88
N LEU A 262 17.44 7.95 -16.37
CA LEU A 262 18.48 7.24 -17.11
C LEU A 262 18.06 7.15 -18.60
N PRO A 263 18.70 7.87 -19.53
CA PRO A 263 18.54 7.60 -20.97
C PRO A 263 19.25 6.30 -21.34
N LEU A 264 18.49 5.30 -21.79
CA LEU A 264 18.99 3.95 -22.07
C LEU A 264 18.60 3.47 -23.48
N GLU A 265 19.54 2.79 -24.13
CA GLU A 265 19.37 2.19 -25.46
C GLU A 265 19.83 0.73 -25.49
N ARG A 266 19.26 -0.06 -26.41
CA ARG A 266 19.60 -1.48 -26.61
C ARG A 266 20.81 -1.62 -27.52
N LYS A 267 21.81 -2.38 -27.08
CA LYS A 267 23.01 -2.71 -27.86
C LYS A 267 22.60 -3.46 -29.14
N LYS A 268 23.09 -3.01 -30.30
CA LYS A 268 22.76 -3.59 -31.62
C LYS A 268 23.20 -5.07 -31.76
N SER A 269 24.14 -5.52 -30.92
CA SER A 269 24.58 -6.92 -30.82
C SER A 269 23.62 -7.83 -30.06
N ALA A 270 22.68 -7.31 -29.28
CA ALA A 270 21.64 -8.07 -28.58
C ALA A 270 20.51 -8.50 -29.55
N GLY A 271 20.88 -9.03 -30.72
CA GLY A 271 20.00 -9.41 -31.83
C GLY A 271 19.22 -10.71 -31.64
N GLY A 272 19.05 -11.15 -30.39
CA GLY A 272 18.14 -12.24 -30.06
C GLY A 272 16.68 -11.86 -30.35
N MET A 273 15.86 -12.89 -30.53
CA MET A 273 14.41 -12.80 -30.75
C MET A 273 13.73 -11.94 -29.67
N MET A 274 12.63 -11.26 -30.01
CA MET A 274 11.87 -10.45 -29.05
C MET A 274 11.05 -11.34 -28.09
N ASP A 275 11.74 -11.99 -27.15
CA ASP A 275 11.09 -12.51 -25.95
C ASP A 275 10.55 -11.32 -25.14
N SER A 276 9.28 -11.39 -24.72
CA SER A 276 8.55 -10.32 -24.03
C SER A 276 8.93 -10.19 -22.55
N GLY A 277 10.23 -10.23 -22.27
CA GLY A 277 10.81 -10.26 -20.93
C GLY A 277 11.23 -8.90 -20.38
N PHE A 278 11.86 -8.95 -19.21
CA PHE A 278 12.48 -7.80 -18.54
C PHE A 278 13.99 -7.81 -18.77
N LEU A 279 14.55 -6.69 -19.19
CA LEU A 279 15.98 -6.46 -19.29
C LEU A 279 16.49 -5.86 -17.97
N SER A 280 17.45 -6.52 -17.32
CA SER A 280 17.97 -6.05 -16.05
C SER A 280 19.06 -4.99 -16.21
N VAL A 281 18.93 -3.91 -15.44
CA VAL A 281 19.95 -2.88 -15.25
C VAL A 281 20.39 -2.93 -13.79
N TYR A 282 21.70 -2.91 -13.55
CA TYR A 282 22.27 -2.80 -12.22
C TYR A 282 22.83 -1.39 -12.03
N LEU A 283 22.35 -0.71 -10.98
CA LEU A 283 22.72 0.63 -10.57
C LEU A 283 23.49 0.51 -9.24
N ARG A 284 24.81 0.73 -9.27
CA ARG A 284 25.68 0.75 -8.10
C ARG A 284 26.02 2.19 -7.75
N TYR A 285 25.85 2.60 -6.50
CA TYR A 285 26.08 3.96 -6.04
C TYR A 285 26.60 3.98 -4.60
N ARG A 286 27.30 5.05 -4.23
CA ARG A 286 27.78 5.30 -2.87
C ARG A 286 26.78 6.14 -2.09
N VAL A 287 26.46 5.66 -0.89
CA VAL A 287 25.71 6.34 0.16
C VAL A 287 26.70 6.88 1.19
N SER A 288 26.56 8.14 1.59
CA SER A 288 27.55 8.87 2.41
C SER A 288 27.31 8.81 3.92
N ASP A 289 26.07 8.54 4.36
CA ASP A 289 25.62 8.58 5.77
C ASP A 289 25.39 7.21 6.40
N ALA A 290 25.95 6.18 5.76
CA ALA A 290 26.01 4.83 6.28
C ALA A 290 27.45 4.43 6.55
N GLY A 291 27.66 3.48 7.44
CA GLY A 291 28.98 2.96 7.73
C GLY A 291 28.94 1.84 8.76
N TRP A 292 30.08 1.22 9.02
CA TRP A 292 30.22 0.26 10.10
C TRP A 292 31.43 0.58 10.98
N GLN A 293 31.29 0.30 12.28
CA GLN A 293 32.36 0.45 13.26
C GLN A 293 32.64 -0.90 13.95
N PRO A 294 33.91 -1.32 14.05
CA PRO A 294 34.29 -2.45 14.90
C PRO A 294 34.13 -2.09 16.37
N VAL A 295 33.40 -2.93 17.11
CA VAL A 295 33.19 -2.84 18.55
C VAL A 295 33.95 -3.98 19.21
N TYR A 296 35.06 -3.62 19.86
CA TYR A 296 35.84 -4.53 20.69
C TYR A 296 35.34 -4.45 22.13
N ARG A 297 35.15 -5.60 22.78
CA ARG A 297 34.86 -5.70 24.23
C ARG A 297 35.92 -6.57 24.87
N ALA A 298 36.36 -6.14 26.05
CA ALA A 298 37.31 -6.86 26.90
C ALA A 298 36.62 -7.09 28.25
N ASP A 299 36.02 -8.26 28.41
CA ASP A 299 35.23 -8.61 29.59
C ASP A 299 36.15 -9.35 30.58
N LEU A 300 36.42 -8.73 31.74
CA LEU A 300 37.31 -9.29 32.75
C LEU A 300 36.58 -10.32 33.61
N ILE A 301 36.76 -11.60 33.28
CA ILE A 301 36.25 -12.73 34.05
C ILE A 301 37.22 -12.99 35.21
N THR A 302 36.87 -12.51 36.41
CA THR A 302 37.50 -12.94 37.66
C THR A 302 36.75 -14.13 38.23
N THR A 303 37.38 -15.31 38.26
CA THR A 303 36.90 -16.40 39.11
C THR A 303 37.21 -16.05 40.56
N PRO A 304 36.24 -16.02 41.49
CA PRO A 304 36.55 -15.79 42.89
C PRO A 304 37.50 -16.90 43.39
N PRO A 305 38.50 -16.58 44.23
CA PRO A 305 39.50 -17.57 44.64
C PRO A 305 38.83 -18.74 45.36
N THR A 306 39.11 -19.96 44.87
CA THR A 306 38.48 -21.20 45.33
C THR A 306 38.84 -21.49 46.79
N SER A 307 38.03 -20.98 47.70
CA SER A 307 38.07 -21.32 49.12
C SER A 307 37.83 -22.83 49.26
N ALA A 308 38.84 -23.52 49.78
CA ALA A 308 39.04 -24.97 49.59
C ALA A 308 37.82 -25.84 49.92
N GLN A 309 37.21 -26.46 48.90
CA GLN A 309 36.23 -27.54 49.07
C GLN A 309 36.48 -28.75 48.14
N THR A 310 37.02 -29.80 48.77
CA THR A 310 36.62 -31.20 48.61
C THR A 310 36.51 -31.79 47.19
N ARG A 311 37.67 -32.23 46.67
CA ARG A 311 37.89 -33.29 45.67
C ARG A 311 36.81 -34.40 45.61
N ILE A 312 35.86 -34.32 44.68
CA ILE A 312 34.96 -35.43 44.28
C ILE A 312 34.78 -35.40 42.74
N MET A 313 34.89 -36.58 42.09
CA MET A 313 34.51 -36.84 40.68
C MET A 313 33.09 -37.44 40.63
N PRO A 314 32.34 -37.47 39.48
CA PRO A 314 32.78 -37.38 38.07
C PRO A 314 31.88 -36.38 37.24
N GLU A 315 31.65 -36.39 35.92
CA GLU A 315 32.04 -37.26 34.79
C GLU A 315 32.04 -36.50 33.41
N LYS A 316 31.63 -37.18 32.32
CA LYS A 316 31.34 -36.78 30.92
C LYS A 316 29.87 -36.25 30.82
N PRO A 317 29.35 -35.78 29.65
CA PRO A 317 29.96 -35.62 28.31
C PRO A 317 29.61 -34.32 27.52
N ALA A 318 30.03 -34.32 26.24
CA ALA A 318 29.43 -33.66 25.06
C ALA A 318 29.88 -32.24 24.66
N LEU A 319 29.77 -31.96 23.35
CA LEU A 319 30.12 -30.71 22.66
C LEU A 319 28.87 -29.85 22.43
N ASN A 320 29.03 -28.52 22.37
CA ASN A 320 28.73 -27.71 21.17
C ASN A 320 28.85 -26.19 21.44
N ALA A 321 29.87 -25.54 20.88
CA ALA A 321 29.89 -24.12 20.47
C ALA A 321 31.18 -23.82 19.69
N THR A 322 31.07 -23.27 18.48
CA THR A 322 32.24 -22.85 17.68
C THR A 322 32.54 -21.37 17.91
N THR A 323 33.05 -21.04 19.11
CA THR A 323 33.51 -19.69 19.43
C THR A 323 34.99 -19.57 19.07
N ALA A 324 35.35 -18.57 18.25
CA ALA A 324 36.72 -18.34 17.79
C ALA A 324 37.54 -17.57 18.85
N ASN A 325 37.77 -18.18 20.01
CA ASN A 325 38.50 -17.55 21.11
C ASN A 325 39.97 -17.31 20.73
N ALA A 326 40.41 -16.05 20.78
CA ALA A 326 41.82 -15.69 20.67
C ALA A 326 42.59 -16.16 21.93
N PRO A 327 43.90 -16.46 21.83
CA PRO A 327 44.70 -16.88 22.97
C PRO A 327 44.85 -15.75 24.01
N ALA A 328 44.45 -16.01 25.25
CA ALA A 328 44.52 -15.05 26.34
C ALA A 328 45.97 -14.82 26.81
N ASN A 329 46.42 -13.56 26.80
CA ASN A 329 47.67 -13.15 27.45
C ASN A 329 47.51 -13.16 28.97
N THR A 330 48.26 -14.02 29.66
CA THR A 330 48.28 -14.08 31.13
C THR A 330 49.05 -12.91 31.72
N ILE A 331 48.33 -11.97 32.37
CA ILE A 331 48.93 -10.85 33.11
C ILE A 331 48.52 -10.96 34.59
N GLY A 332 49.50 -11.23 35.46
CA GLY A 332 49.47 -10.87 36.88
C GLY A 332 48.75 -11.79 37.86
N ASP A 333 47.58 -12.36 37.51
CA ASP A 333 46.76 -13.14 38.46
C ASP A 333 46.17 -14.40 37.80
N GLU A 334 46.34 -15.56 38.44
CA GLU A 334 45.88 -16.87 37.96
C GLU A 334 44.35 -16.96 37.84
N ASN A 335 43.64 -16.10 38.58
CA ASN A 335 42.19 -16.09 38.72
C ASN A 335 41.49 -15.09 37.77
N ALA A 336 42.26 -14.32 36.99
CA ALA A 336 41.75 -13.27 36.11
C ALA A 336 41.96 -13.62 34.64
N ARG A 337 40.88 -13.71 33.85
CA ARG A 337 40.93 -13.91 32.41
C ARG A 337 40.24 -12.76 31.69
N LEU A 338 40.93 -12.13 30.75
CA LEU A 338 40.32 -11.21 29.79
C LEU A 338 39.71 -12.04 28.66
N ASP A 339 38.39 -12.07 28.57
CA ASP A 339 37.70 -12.55 27.37
C ASP A 339 37.57 -11.39 26.37
N TRP A 340 37.80 -11.66 25.10
CA TRP A 340 37.84 -10.65 24.04
C TRP A 340 36.80 -10.98 22.98
N SER A 341 35.72 -10.20 22.94
CA SER A 341 34.68 -10.34 21.94
C SER A 341 34.71 -9.19 20.92
N PHE A 342 34.43 -9.54 19.67
CA PHE A 342 34.37 -8.63 18.53
C PHE A 342 32.97 -8.66 17.94
N SER A 343 32.39 -7.48 17.70
CA SER A 343 31.19 -7.33 16.87
C SER A 343 31.34 -6.12 15.95
N ALA A 344 30.56 -6.10 14.87
CA ALA A 344 30.45 -4.95 13.99
C ALA A 344 29.11 -4.26 14.25
N SER A 345 29.12 -2.95 14.48
CA SER A 345 27.89 -2.15 14.49
C SER A 345 27.74 -1.49 13.13
N VAL A 346 26.62 -1.75 12.44
CA VAL A 346 26.25 -1.08 11.19
C VAL A 346 25.30 0.06 11.53
N HIS A 347 25.58 1.25 10.99
CA HIS A 347 24.77 2.45 11.12
C HIS A 347 24.40 2.94 9.73
N GLN A 348 23.16 3.41 9.57
CA GLN A 348 22.60 3.80 8.28
C GLN A 348 21.54 4.86 8.52
N ASN A 349 21.61 5.98 7.79
CA ASN A 349 20.61 7.04 7.84
C ASN A 349 19.91 7.30 6.48
N SER A 350 20.31 6.58 5.43
CA SER A 350 19.81 6.69 4.05
C SER A 350 18.30 6.47 3.85
N GLY A 351 17.58 5.92 4.83
CA GLY A 351 16.13 5.68 4.77
C GLY A 351 15.71 4.52 3.85
N GLU A 352 16.65 3.68 3.44
CA GLU A 352 16.42 2.43 2.71
C GLU A 352 16.28 1.25 3.68
N ASP A 353 15.61 0.17 3.28
CA ASP A 353 15.59 -1.08 4.04
C ASP A 353 16.67 -2.05 3.50
N TRP A 354 17.62 -2.41 4.36
CA TRP A 354 18.69 -3.38 4.08
C TRP A 354 18.49 -4.72 4.82
N THR A 355 17.43 -4.88 5.62
CA THR A 355 17.25 -6.02 6.54
C THR A 355 17.10 -7.39 5.88
N HIS A 356 16.85 -7.42 4.56
CA HIS A 356 16.70 -8.64 3.76
C HIS A 356 17.71 -8.70 2.59
N VAL A 357 18.78 -7.91 2.65
CA VAL A 357 19.85 -7.85 1.64
C VAL A 357 21.13 -8.52 2.18
N PRO A 358 21.92 -9.22 1.35
CA PRO A 358 23.28 -9.61 1.72
C PRO A 358 24.14 -8.38 2.02
N ILE A 359 24.66 -8.28 3.25
CA ILE A 359 25.55 -7.22 3.70
C ILE A 359 26.98 -7.74 3.79
N THR A 360 27.87 -7.16 2.99
CA THR A 360 29.32 -7.34 3.07
C THR A 360 29.92 -6.18 3.88
N LEU A 361 30.85 -6.47 4.79
CA LEU A 361 31.64 -5.44 5.48
C LEU A 361 33.04 -5.38 4.88
N SER A 362 33.49 -4.20 4.47
CA SER A 362 34.86 -3.99 3.95
C SER A 362 35.57 -2.86 4.69
N LEU A 363 36.89 -2.98 4.81
CA LEU A 363 37.81 -1.90 5.23
C LEU A 363 38.42 -1.17 4.03
N ILE A 364 38.29 -1.71 2.82
CA ILE A 364 38.92 -1.23 1.60
C ILE A 364 37.83 -0.82 0.61
N ASP A 365 37.97 0.38 0.05
CA ASP A 365 37.09 0.89 -1.00
C ASP A 365 37.52 0.33 -2.35
N ALA A 366 36.84 -0.74 -2.78
CA ALA A 366 37.07 -1.37 -4.07
C ALA A 366 36.29 -0.62 -5.16
N GLN A 367 36.97 0.25 -5.90
CA GLN A 367 36.41 1.08 -6.97
C GLN A 367 35.92 0.24 -8.16
#